data_AF-A0A661NQV9-F1
#
_entry.id   AF-A0A661NQV9-F1
#
_cell.length_a   1.000
_cell.length_b   1.000
_cell.length_c   1.000
_cell.angle_alpha   90.00
_cell.angle_beta   90.00
_cell.angle_gamma   90.00
#
_symmetry.space_group_name_H-M   'P 1'
#
loop_
_entity.id
_entity.type
_entity.pdbx_description
1 polymer ?
#
loop_
_entity_poly.entity_id
_entity_poly.type
_entity_poly.pdbx_seq_one_letter_code
_entity_poly.pdbx_strand_id
1 'polypeptide(L)'
;MSVLVTAVPAWAGCPSASGCLMAKYVEYDLQPPQPCLVMHVGEEDCQCMVWISMENNCQVPLDPQDFYFSECNVGGQYYTGTCPAQVGPGDWGNLYLPPSGVTQPGHHQQEFHLELGGQEHVLGVSFDLVEVNTGCSCNTGTGTSGWPVLLLLTLVLVGCRRSAHRHTHRG
;
A
#
# COMPACT_ATOMS: atom_id res chain seq x y z
N MET A 1 -7.04 -15.36 23.69
CA MET A 1 -7.02 -13.98 23.16
C MET A 1 -6.52 -14.07 21.73
N SER A 2 -7.42 -13.93 20.76
CA SER A 2 -7.07 -13.97 19.33
C SER A 2 -6.60 -12.58 18.92
N VAL A 3 -5.34 -12.45 18.51
CA VAL A 3 -4.85 -11.24 17.88
C VAL A 3 -5.34 -11.28 16.44
N LEU A 4 -6.33 -10.46 16.11
CA LEU A 4 -6.69 -10.16 14.74
C LEU A 4 -5.49 -9.45 14.11
N VAL A 5 -4.69 -10.18 13.36
CA VAL A 5 -3.71 -9.60 12.45
C VAL A 5 -4.52 -9.01 11.31
N THR A 6 -4.78 -7.71 11.37
CA THR A 6 -5.25 -6.96 10.21
C THR A 6 -4.11 -6.99 9.21
N ALA A 7 -4.26 -7.78 8.15
CA ALA A 7 -3.38 -7.70 7.01
C ALA A 7 -3.50 -6.28 6.47
N VAL A 8 -2.44 -5.47 6.63
CA VAL A 8 -2.29 -4.24 5.87
C VAL A 8 -2.38 -4.67 4.41
N PRO A 9 -3.31 -4.13 3.60
CA PRO A 9 -3.41 -4.52 2.21
C PRO A 9 -2.02 -4.37 1.60
N ALA A 10 -1.53 -5.42 0.93
CA ALA A 10 -0.30 -5.32 0.16
C ALA A 10 -0.54 -4.21 -0.86
N TRP A 11 0.10 -3.07 -0.63
CA TRP A 11 0.05 -1.93 -1.52
C TRP A 11 0.52 -2.41 -2.89
N ALA A 12 -0.21 -2.04 -3.94
CA ALA A 12 -0.03 -2.56 -5.30
C ALA A 12 1.40 -2.36 -5.87
N GLY A 13 2.26 -1.63 -5.16
CA GLY A 13 3.61 -1.27 -5.57
C GLY A 13 4.67 -2.37 -5.55
N CYS A 14 4.42 -3.56 -5.00
CA CYS A 14 5.48 -4.59 -4.86
C CYS A 14 5.11 -5.98 -5.42
N PRO A 15 4.91 -6.14 -6.74
CA PRO A 15 4.85 -7.48 -7.33
C PRO A 15 6.26 -8.12 -7.34
N SER A 16 6.41 -9.20 -6.57
CA SER A 16 7.66 -9.94 -6.44
C SER A 16 8.03 -10.67 -7.74
N ALA A 17 8.79 -10.01 -8.63
CA ALA A 17 9.78 -10.60 -9.56
C ALA A 17 10.33 -9.59 -10.57
N SER A 18 9.56 -8.57 -10.96
CA SER A 18 9.85 -7.73 -12.14
C SER A 18 10.21 -6.29 -11.79
N GLY A 19 9.62 -5.72 -10.74
CA GLY A 19 9.82 -4.32 -10.38
C GLY A 19 8.66 -3.79 -9.55
N CYS A 20 8.69 -2.50 -9.29
CA CYS A 20 7.71 -1.79 -8.48
C CYS A 20 6.85 -0.89 -9.36
N LEU A 21 5.53 -0.93 -9.23
CA LEU A 21 4.65 -0.05 -10.00
C LEU A 21 4.36 1.20 -9.20
N MET A 22 4.86 2.35 -9.67
CA MET A 22 4.75 3.62 -8.98
C MET A 22 4.11 4.66 -9.90
N ALA A 23 3.16 5.42 -9.37
CA ALA A 23 2.61 6.57 -10.07
C ALA A 23 3.70 7.65 -10.22
N LYS A 24 3.83 8.24 -11.41
CA LYS A 24 4.75 9.34 -11.72
C LYS A 24 4.01 10.41 -12.51
N TYR A 25 4.60 11.60 -12.54
CA TYR A 25 4.01 12.77 -13.24
C TYR A 25 2.57 13.03 -12.78
N VAL A 26 2.36 12.98 -11.47
CA VAL A 26 1.03 13.18 -10.88
C VAL A 26 0.62 14.63 -11.05
N GLU A 27 -0.49 14.84 -11.76
CA GLU A 27 -1.19 16.11 -11.87
C GLU A 27 -2.57 15.95 -11.20
N TYR A 28 -3.04 17.01 -10.57
CA TYR A 28 -4.36 17.04 -9.95
C TYR A 28 -5.07 18.36 -10.21
N ASP A 29 -6.39 18.32 -10.23
CA ASP A 29 -7.26 19.49 -10.32
C ASP A 29 -8.51 19.29 -9.47
N LEU A 30 -8.90 20.31 -8.70
CA LEU A 30 -10.07 20.27 -7.83
C LEU A 30 -11.13 21.24 -8.33
N GLN A 31 -12.31 20.72 -8.64
CA GLN A 31 -13.42 21.50 -9.18
C GLN A 31 -14.67 21.39 -8.31
N PRO A 32 -15.25 22.51 -7.83
CA PRO A 32 -14.72 23.86 -7.96
C PRO A 32 -13.43 24.05 -7.13
N PRO A 33 -12.59 25.04 -7.47
CA PRO A 33 -11.35 25.26 -6.73
C PRO A 33 -11.63 25.64 -5.28
N GLN A 34 -10.88 25.06 -4.35
CA GLN A 34 -10.95 25.39 -2.94
C GLN A 34 -9.60 25.88 -2.40
N PRO A 35 -9.38 27.21 -2.27
CA PRO A 35 -8.08 27.75 -1.88
C PRO A 35 -7.62 27.41 -0.47
N CYS A 36 -8.52 27.07 0.46
CA CYS A 36 -8.16 26.66 1.82
C CYS A 36 -7.83 25.17 1.95
N LEU A 37 -8.03 24.37 0.90
CA LEU A 37 -7.56 22.99 0.88
C LEU A 37 -6.18 22.97 0.22
N VAL A 38 -5.15 22.68 1.01
CA VAL A 38 -3.77 22.66 0.51
C VAL A 38 -3.42 21.22 0.13
N MET A 39 -2.97 21.02 -1.12
CA MET A 39 -2.65 19.69 -1.64
C MET A 39 -1.16 19.56 -1.96
N HIS A 40 -0.57 18.44 -1.52
CA HIS A 40 0.84 18.13 -1.75
C HIS A 40 1.00 16.71 -2.30
N VAL A 41 1.81 16.56 -3.34
CA VAL A 41 2.24 15.24 -3.82
C VAL A 41 3.50 14.83 -3.08
N GLY A 42 3.51 13.63 -2.51
CA GLY A 42 4.67 13.02 -1.90
C GLY A 42 4.94 11.63 -2.48
N GLU A 43 6.19 11.21 -2.39
CA GLU A 43 6.68 9.93 -2.93
C GLU A 43 7.54 9.23 -1.87
N GLU A 44 7.35 7.92 -1.71
CA GLU A 44 8.18 7.04 -0.87
C GLU A 44 8.65 5.87 -1.72
N ASP A 45 9.88 6.01 -2.25
CA ASP A 45 10.45 5.06 -3.20
C ASP A 45 10.57 3.65 -2.62
N CYS A 46 10.97 3.50 -1.35
CA CYS A 46 11.13 2.17 -0.76
C CYS A 46 9.81 1.46 -0.48
N GLN A 47 8.69 2.20 -0.45
CA GLN A 47 7.35 1.63 -0.31
C GLN A 47 6.56 1.64 -1.62
N CYS A 48 7.17 2.10 -2.72
CA CYS A 48 6.52 2.13 -4.03
C CYS A 48 5.22 2.90 -4.04
N MET A 49 5.24 4.02 -3.33
CA MET A 49 4.04 4.69 -2.89
C MET A 49 4.09 6.15 -3.27
N VAL A 50 3.00 6.64 -3.83
CA VAL A 50 2.77 8.06 -4.05
C VAL A 50 1.48 8.44 -3.35
N TRP A 51 1.45 9.62 -2.76
CA TRP A 51 0.26 10.16 -2.13
C TRP A 51 0.00 11.59 -2.52
N ILE A 52 -1.27 11.94 -2.49
CA ILE A 52 -1.77 13.30 -2.46
C ILE A 52 -2.22 13.55 -1.02
N SER A 53 -1.45 14.35 -0.29
CA SER A 53 -1.86 14.84 1.03
C SER A 53 -2.79 16.02 0.86
N MET A 54 -3.91 15.99 1.58
CA MET A 54 -4.93 17.04 1.60
C MET A 54 -4.98 17.62 3.01
N GLU A 55 -4.41 18.81 3.20
CA GLU A 55 -4.43 19.55 4.46
C GLU A 55 -5.61 20.52 4.48
N ASN A 56 -6.52 20.31 5.43
CA ASN A 56 -7.76 21.08 5.52
C ASN A 56 -7.56 22.35 6.36
N ASN A 57 -7.16 23.44 5.71
CA ASN A 57 -7.09 24.76 6.35
C ASN A 57 -8.42 25.54 6.30
N CYS A 58 -9.50 24.87 5.87
CA CYS A 58 -10.84 25.44 5.88
C CYS A 58 -11.45 25.41 7.28
N GLN A 59 -12.54 26.15 7.50
CA GLN A 59 -13.27 26.18 8.78
C GLN A 59 -14.38 25.12 8.84
N VAL A 60 -14.43 24.22 7.87
CA VAL A 60 -15.44 23.17 7.70
C VAL A 60 -14.73 21.83 7.44
N PRO A 61 -15.33 20.69 7.83
CA PRO A 61 -14.72 19.38 7.59
C PRO A 61 -14.72 19.02 6.11
N LEU A 62 -13.67 18.30 5.72
CA LEU A 62 -13.50 17.64 4.43
C LEU A 62 -13.99 16.19 4.54
N ASP A 63 -14.89 15.78 3.64
CA ASP A 63 -15.57 14.48 3.68
C ASP A 63 -15.40 13.72 2.34
N PRO A 64 -14.56 12.69 2.26
CA PRO A 64 -14.40 11.87 1.06
C PRO A 64 -15.64 11.00 0.83
N GLN A 65 -16.21 11.03 -0.38
CA GLN A 65 -17.49 10.39 -0.69
C GLN A 65 -17.33 8.98 -1.27
N ASP A 66 -16.33 8.77 -2.12
CA ASP A 66 -16.10 7.51 -2.85
C ASP A 66 -14.70 6.93 -2.64
N PHE A 67 -13.93 7.51 -1.71
CA PHE A 67 -12.63 7.01 -1.29
C PHE A 67 -12.46 7.14 0.22
N TYR A 68 -11.35 6.63 0.75
CA TYR A 68 -10.95 6.84 2.13
C TYR A 68 -9.49 7.29 2.17
N PHE A 69 -9.15 8.09 3.18
CA PHE A 69 -7.75 8.39 3.47
C PHE A 69 -7.10 7.18 4.15
N SER A 70 -5.98 6.70 3.59
CA SER A 70 -5.26 5.55 4.17
C SER A 70 -4.38 5.97 5.34
N GLU A 71 -3.97 7.23 5.40
CA GLU A 71 -3.26 7.83 6.52
C GLU A 71 -3.77 9.24 6.77
N CYS A 72 -3.84 9.67 8.02
CA CYS A 72 -4.29 11.01 8.37
C CYS A 72 -3.80 11.42 9.77
N ASN A 73 -3.82 12.72 10.02
CA ASN A 73 -3.80 13.26 11.36
C ASN A 73 -5.13 13.95 11.63
N VAL A 74 -5.87 13.49 12.65
CA VAL A 74 -7.16 14.06 13.05
C VAL A 74 -7.13 14.38 14.54
N GLY A 75 -7.34 15.65 14.90
CA GLY A 75 -7.27 16.13 16.28
C GLY A 75 -5.90 15.93 16.93
N GLY A 76 -4.82 15.98 16.13
CA GLY A 76 -3.46 15.73 16.59
C GLY A 76 -3.08 14.25 16.71
N GLN A 77 -4.00 13.31 16.42
CA GLN A 77 -3.74 11.88 16.46
C GLN A 77 -3.47 11.34 15.06
N TYR A 78 -2.40 10.56 14.92
CA TYR A 78 -2.03 9.92 13.65
C TYR A 78 -2.69 8.55 13.52
N TYR A 79 -3.27 8.28 12.34
CA TYR A 79 -3.96 7.05 11.99
C TYR A 79 -3.37 6.42 10.73
N THR A 80 -3.36 5.09 10.68
CA THR A 80 -2.98 4.29 9.51
C THR A 80 -4.08 3.28 9.17
N GLY A 81 -4.27 3.00 7.88
CA GLY A 81 -5.29 2.09 7.35
C GLY A 81 -6.61 2.79 7.01
N THR A 82 -7.45 3.06 8.01
CA THR A 82 -8.75 3.71 7.80
C THR A 82 -8.87 4.91 8.71
N CYS A 83 -8.79 6.08 8.10
CA CYS A 83 -9.04 7.34 8.77
C CYS A 83 -10.49 7.47 9.27
N PRO A 84 -10.72 8.30 10.30
CA PRO A 84 -12.07 8.82 10.55
C PRO A 84 -12.67 9.37 9.26
N ALA A 85 -14.00 9.25 9.13
CA ALA A 85 -14.68 9.61 7.88
C ALA A 85 -14.47 11.08 7.49
N GLN A 86 -14.09 11.96 8.39
CA GLN A 86 -13.92 13.39 8.11
C GLN A 86 -12.56 13.89 8.61
N VAL A 87 -11.97 14.79 7.82
CA VAL A 87 -10.76 15.54 8.16
C VAL A 87 -11.19 16.95 8.56
N GLY A 88 -11.04 17.29 9.85
CA GLY A 88 -11.48 18.57 10.40
C GLY A 88 -10.56 19.75 10.04
N PRO A 89 -10.90 20.98 10.48
CA PRO A 89 -10.00 22.12 10.38
C PRO A 89 -8.66 21.89 11.06
N GLY A 90 -7.56 22.09 10.32
CA GLY A 90 -6.18 21.88 10.77
C GLY A 90 -5.70 20.43 10.72
N ASP A 91 -6.56 19.51 10.27
CA ASP A 91 -6.23 18.10 10.08
C ASP A 91 -5.82 17.83 8.62
N TRP A 92 -5.26 16.64 8.35
CA TRP A 92 -4.90 16.23 6.99
C TRP A 92 -5.14 14.75 6.74
N GLY A 93 -5.33 14.37 5.47
CA GLY A 93 -5.45 12.98 5.01
C GLY A 93 -4.70 12.72 3.71
N ASN A 94 -4.18 11.50 3.55
CA ASN A 94 -3.45 11.04 2.37
C ASN A 94 -4.31 10.11 1.52
N LEU A 95 -4.54 10.53 0.28
CA LEU A 95 -5.02 9.67 -0.80
C LEU A 95 -3.81 9.06 -1.47
N TYR A 96 -3.81 7.74 -1.66
CA TYR A 96 -2.68 7.03 -2.23
C TYR A 96 -2.91 6.56 -3.66
N LEU A 97 -1.84 6.60 -4.45
CA LEU A 97 -1.81 6.21 -5.85
C LEU A 97 -0.81 5.07 -6.10
N PRO A 98 -1.09 4.18 -7.06
CA PRO A 98 -2.37 4.08 -7.77
C PRO A 98 -3.48 3.51 -6.85
N PRO A 99 -4.77 3.84 -7.08
CA PRO A 99 -5.87 3.25 -6.32
C PRO A 99 -5.97 1.74 -6.57
N SER A 100 -6.59 1.02 -5.64
CA SER A 100 -6.75 -0.44 -5.73
C SER A 100 -7.42 -0.84 -7.04
N GLY A 101 -6.83 -1.80 -7.76
CA GLY A 101 -7.34 -2.30 -9.04
C GLY A 101 -6.61 -1.75 -10.26
N VAL A 102 -5.88 -0.64 -10.13
CA VAL A 102 -5.00 -0.14 -11.20
C VAL A 102 -3.63 -0.81 -11.07
N THR A 103 -3.39 -1.80 -11.92
CA THR A 103 -2.21 -2.70 -11.84
C THR A 103 -1.42 -2.79 -13.14
N GLN A 104 -1.83 -2.06 -14.17
CA GLN A 104 -1.20 -2.12 -15.49
C GLN A 104 -0.44 -0.82 -15.77
N PRO A 105 0.82 -0.89 -16.24
CA PRO A 105 1.56 0.29 -16.66
C PRO A 105 0.81 1.09 -17.74
N GLY A 106 1.02 2.41 -17.75
CA GLY A 106 0.40 3.32 -18.72
C GLY A 106 -0.11 4.60 -18.08
N HIS A 107 -0.73 5.45 -18.91
CA HIS A 107 -1.37 6.68 -18.45
C HIS A 107 -2.75 6.39 -17.87
N HIS A 108 -3.05 6.95 -16.70
CA HIS A 108 -4.31 6.78 -15.99
C HIS A 108 -4.88 8.13 -15.60
N GLN A 109 -6.21 8.22 -15.64
CA GLN A 109 -6.98 9.34 -15.14
C GLN A 109 -8.07 8.80 -14.21
N GLN A 110 -8.24 9.43 -13.06
CA GLN A 110 -9.21 9.07 -12.02
C GLN A 110 -9.93 10.32 -11.54
N GLU A 111 -11.16 10.13 -11.10
CA GLU A 111 -11.96 11.17 -10.45
C GLU A 111 -12.34 10.66 -9.05
N PHE A 112 -12.19 11.54 -8.06
CA PHE A 112 -12.56 11.28 -6.68
C PHE A 112 -13.53 12.36 -6.21
N HIS A 113 -14.61 11.97 -5.54
CA HIS A 113 -15.61 12.90 -5.04
C HIS A 113 -15.37 13.19 -3.56
N LEU A 114 -15.44 14.47 -3.20
CA LEU A 114 -15.35 14.93 -1.82
C LEU A 114 -16.37 16.05 -1.58
N GLU A 115 -16.83 16.18 -0.34
CA GLU A 115 -17.67 17.27 0.11
C GLU A 115 -16.88 18.16 1.08
N LEU A 116 -17.06 19.46 0.95
CA LEU A 116 -16.46 20.44 1.86
C LEU A 116 -17.48 21.54 2.15
N GLY A 117 -17.93 21.60 3.41
CA GLY A 117 -18.94 22.58 3.83
C GLY A 117 -20.28 22.45 3.11
N GLY A 118 -20.70 21.23 2.74
CA GLY A 118 -21.95 20.99 2.01
C GLY A 118 -21.85 21.21 0.50
N GLN A 119 -20.66 21.52 -0.02
CA GLN A 119 -20.41 21.68 -1.45
C GLN A 119 -19.63 20.47 -1.96
N GLU A 120 -20.13 19.88 -3.06
CA GLU A 120 -19.44 18.81 -3.77
C GLU A 120 -18.27 19.37 -4.58
N HIS A 121 -17.15 18.64 -4.53
CA HIS A 121 -15.99 18.84 -5.38
C HIS A 121 -15.57 17.52 -6.03
N VAL A 122 -15.02 17.63 -7.24
CA VAL A 122 -14.39 16.55 -7.97
C VAL A 122 -12.88 16.81 -8.02
N LEU A 123 -12.11 15.88 -7.48
CA LEU A 123 -10.66 15.84 -7.63
C LEU A 123 -10.32 14.95 -8.84
N GLY A 124 -9.97 15.56 -9.95
CA GLY A 124 -9.36 14.87 -11.08
C GLY A 124 -7.88 14.63 -10.83
N VAL A 125 -7.42 13.39 -11.01
CA VAL A 125 -6.01 13.01 -10.86
C VAL A 125 -5.56 12.27 -12.11
N SER A 126 -4.47 12.72 -12.72
CA SER A 126 -3.80 12.02 -13.82
C SER A 126 -2.37 11.66 -13.44
N PHE A 127 -1.93 10.48 -13.86
CA PHE A 127 -0.58 9.98 -13.58
C PHE A 127 -0.16 8.91 -14.58
N ASP A 128 1.15 8.72 -14.72
CA ASP A 128 1.71 7.58 -15.43
C ASP A 128 2.09 6.50 -14.42
N LEU A 129 1.50 5.31 -14.54
CA LEU A 129 1.93 4.15 -13.78
C LEU A 129 3.12 3.50 -14.49
N VAL A 130 4.29 3.56 -13.88
CA VAL A 130 5.53 3.06 -14.47
C VAL A 130 6.20 2.03 -13.57
N GLU A 131 6.90 1.09 -14.20
CA GLU A 131 7.73 0.14 -13.49
C GLU A 131 9.07 0.79 -13.13
N VAL A 132 9.32 0.91 -11.83
CA VAL A 132 10.55 1.45 -11.27
C VAL A 132 11.33 0.37 -10.55
N ASN A 133 12.66 0.49 -10.60
CA ASN A 133 13.55 -0.28 -9.76
C ASN A 133 14.15 0.66 -8.72
N THR A 134 13.62 0.61 -7.50
CA THR A 134 13.99 1.52 -6.41
C THR A 134 15.25 1.04 -5.68
N GLY A 135 15.74 -0.17 -5.98
CA GLY A 135 16.86 -0.78 -5.26
C GLY A 135 16.54 -1.16 -3.80
N CYS A 136 15.34 -0.84 -3.30
CA CYS A 136 14.87 -1.28 -1.99
C CYS A 136 14.29 -2.69 -2.10
N SER A 137 14.55 -3.53 -1.09
CA SER A 137 13.73 -4.73 -0.91
C SER A 137 12.34 -4.28 -0.48
N CYS A 138 11.39 -4.30 -1.40
CA CYS A 138 9.97 -4.18 -1.08
C CYS A 138 9.67 -5.11 0.10
N ASN A 139 9.36 -4.54 1.26
CA ASN A 139 8.94 -5.32 2.41
C ASN A 139 7.48 -5.72 2.13
N THR A 140 7.27 -6.69 1.25
CA THR A 140 6.01 -7.42 1.20
C THR A 140 5.89 -7.99 2.59
N GLY A 141 5.02 -7.41 3.43
CA GLY A 141 4.76 -7.90 4.77
C GLY A 141 4.17 -9.30 4.70
N THR A 142 4.99 -10.30 4.38
CA THR A 142 4.70 -11.68 4.69
C THR A 142 4.77 -11.71 6.20
N GLY A 143 3.62 -11.81 6.84
CA GLY A 143 3.53 -12.27 8.22
C GLY A 143 4.18 -13.65 8.30
N THR A 144 5.50 -13.71 8.46
CA THR A 144 6.18 -14.89 8.97
C THR A 144 5.97 -14.91 10.46
N SER A 145 4.77 -15.30 10.89
CA SER A 145 4.63 -16.03 12.14
C SER A 145 5.23 -17.42 11.92
N GLY A 146 6.56 -17.48 11.90
CA GLY A 146 7.35 -18.69 11.82
C GLY A 146 8.40 -18.61 12.90
N TRP A 147 8.00 -18.91 14.14
CA TRP A 147 8.93 -19.22 15.22
C TRP A 147 9.98 -20.22 14.71
N PRO A 148 11.24 -20.16 15.18
CA PRO A 148 12.13 -21.29 15.06
C PRO A 148 11.59 -22.38 15.99
N VAL A 149 10.74 -23.26 15.46
CA VAL A 149 10.54 -24.57 16.09
C VAL A 149 11.88 -25.26 15.94
N LEU A 150 12.63 -25.29 17.04
CA LEU A 150 13.60 -26.31 17.34
C LEU A 150 13.05 -27.65 16.84
N LEU A 151 13.55 -28.11 15.69
CA LEU A 151 13.38 -29.49 15.25
C LEU A 151 14.26 -30.33 16.17
N LEU A 152 13.66 -30.69 17.29
CA LEU A 152 14.20 -31.65 18.25
C LEU A 152 14.45 -32.98 17.53
N LEU A 153 15.72 -33.34 17.48
CA LEU A 153 16.26 -34.69 17.39
C LEU A 153 15.27 -35.74 17.94
N THR A 154 14.73 -36.57 17.06
CA THR A 154 14.39 -37.95 17.42
C THR A 154 15.12 -38.89 16.46
N LEU A 155 16.32 -39.29 16.89
CA LEU A 155 16.95 -40.53 16.47
C LEU A 155 15.95 -41.67 16.69
N VAL A 156 15.46 -42.29 15.62
CA VAL A 156 14.94 -43.65 15.68
C VAL A 156 15.90 -44.54 14.91
N LEU A 157 16.77 -45.19 15.69
CA LEU A 157 17.55 -46.35 15.31
C LEU A 157 16.60 -47.50 14.93
N VAL A 158 16.46 -47.76 13.64
CA VAL A 158 16.16 -49.11 13.11
C VAL A 158 17.14 -49.28 11.94
N GLY A 159 18.25 -49.98 12.09
CA GLY A 159 18.28 -51.39 12.44
C GLY A 159 18.44 -52.20 11.14
N CYS A 160 19.69 -52.33 10.68
CA CYS A 160 20.24 -53.39 9.84
C CYS A 160 19.32 -54.16 8.87
N ARG A 161 19.61 -54.09 7.56
CA ARG A 161 20.10 -55.28 6.85
C ARG A 161 20.87 -54.95 5.56
N ARG A 162 22.15 -55.35 5.58
CA ARG A 162 23.01 -55.58 4.42
C ARG A 162 22.32 -56.49 3.39
N SER A 163 22.46 -56.16 2.11
CA SER A 163 22.84 -57.15 1.10
C SER A 163 23.50 -56.47 -0.09
N ALA A 164 24.81 -56.68 -0.18
CA ALA A 164 25.61 -56.45 -1.36
C ALA A 164 25.33 -57.55 -2.39
N HIS A 165 25.30 -57.21 -3.67
CA HIS A 165 25.89 -57.97 -4.79
C HIS A 165 25.75 -57.08 -6.05
N ARG A 166 26.85 -56.57 -6.64
CA ARG A 166 27.53 -57.13 -7.84
C ARG A 166 26.53 -57.38 -8.99
N HIS A 167 26.71 -56.93 -10.23
CA HIS A 167 27.94 -56.97 -11.02
C HIS A 167 27.70 -56.42 -12.45
N THR A 168 28.72 -55.74 -13.01
CA THR A 168 29.25 -55.81 -14.40
C THR A 168 28.50 -55.36 -15.68
N HIS A 169 29.35 -54.71 -16.52
CA HIS A 169 29.48 -54.75 -18.00
C HIS A 169 28.46 -53.97 -18.85
N ARG A 170 28.89 -52.86 -19.48
CA ARG A 170 29.48 -52.76 -20.84
C ARG A 170 28.59 -53.38 -21.92
N GLY A 171 28.06 -52.49 -22.75
CA GLY A 171 27.73 -52.66 -24.16
C GLY A 171 27.85 -51.28 -24.79
#